data_AF-A0A5K1D3W8-F1
#
_entry.id   AF-A0A5K1D3W8-F1
#
_cell.length_a   1.000
_cell.length_b   1.000
_cell.length_c   1.000
_cell.angle_alpha   90.00
_cell.angle_beta   90.00
_cell.angle_gamma   90.00
#
_symmetry.space_group_name_H-M   'P 1'
#
loop_
_entity.id
_entity.type
_entity.pdbx_description
1 polymer ?
#
loop_
_entity_poly.entity_id
_entity_poly.type
_entity_poly.pdbx_seq_one_letter_code
_entity_poly.pdbx_strand_id
1 'polypeptide(L)' 'NPRTIGPEAMAVDAMKKMESPPSPVQFLPVLNDQNVVIGIVTLHGLVSAGL' A
#
# COMPACT_ATOMS: atom_id res chain seq x y z
N ASN A 1 -6.26 -12.17 -5.73
CA ASN A 1 -4.96 -11.91 -5.08
C ASN A 1 -4.98 -10.53 -4.44
N PRO A 2 -4.68 -10.40 -3.14
CA PRO A 2 -4.57 -9.09 -2.48
C PRO A 2 -3.51 -8.23 -3.16
N ARG A 3 -3.74 -6.92 -3.28
CA ARG A 3 -2.70 -5.98 -3.71
C ARG A 3 -1.79 -5.69 -2.54
N THR A 4 -0.49 -5.88 -2.73
CA THR A 4 0.53 -5.73 -1.70
C THR A 4 1.60 -4.76 -2.16
N ILE A 5 2.41 -4.31 -1.21
CA ILE A 5 3.54 -3.42 -1.45
C ILE A 5 4.74 -3.85 -0.62
N GLY A 6 5.96 -3.55 -1.09
CA GLY A 6 7.18 -3.84 -0.34
C GLY A 6 7.47 -2.79 0.74
N PRO A 7 8.28 -3.12 1.75
CA PRO A 7 8.70 -2.19 2.81
C PRO A 7 9.39 -0.94 2.29
N GLU A 8 10.19 -1.09 1.24
CA GLU A 8 11.03 -0.02 0.69
C GLU A 8 10.29 0.86 -0.34
N ALA A 9 9.00 0.61 -0.58
CA ALA A 9 8.24 1.38 -1.56
C ALA A 9 7.84 2.75 -1.03
N MET A 10 7.81 3.76 -1.90
CA MET A 10 7.40 5.10 -1.49
C MET A 10 5.89 5.21 -1.31
N ALA A 11 5.46 6.14 -0.45
CA ALA A 11 4.04 6.46 -0.24
C ALA A 11 3.30 6.80 -1.54
N VAL A 12 3.97 7.48 -2.48
CA VAL A 12 3.40 7.79 -3.80
C VAL A 12 3.11 6.52 -4.63
N ASP A 13 3.96 5.50 -4.51
CA ASP A 13 3.75 4.22 -5.19
C ASP A 13 2.58 3.47 -4.55
N ALA A 14 2.45 3.56 -3.22
CA ALA A 14 1.31 3.03 -2.49
C ALA A 14 -0.01 3.66 -2.98
N MET A 15 -0.07 4.99 -3.11
CA MET A 15 -1.27 5.69 -3.61
C MET A 15 -1.63 5.26 -5.03
N LYS A 16 -0.66 5.29 -5.95
CA LYS A 16 -0.89 4.85 -7.35
C LYS A 16 -1.37 3.40 -7.44
N LYS A 17 -0.77 2.51 -6.64
CA LYS A 17 -1.15 1.08 -6.57
C LYS A 17 -2.55 0.89 -6.00
N MET A 18 -2.93 1.73 -5.03
CA MET A 18 -4.28 1.75 -4.46
C MET A 18 -5.32 2.20 -5.50
N GLU A 19 -5.04 3.24 -6.28
CA GLU A 19 -5.95 3.82 -7.28
C GLU A 19 -5.99 3.07 -8.62
N SER A 20 -5.02 2.17 -8.87
CA SER A 20 -4.91 1.45 -10.13
C SER A 20 -6.15 0.56 -10.44
N PRO A 21 -6.48 0.29 -11.72
CA PRO A 21 -7.57 -0.62 -12.12
C PRO A 21 -7.32 -2.08 -11.68
N PRO A 22 -8.35 -2.92 -11.48
CA PRO A 22 -9.77 -2.74 -11.87
C PRO A 22 -10.65 -1.98 -10.86
N SER A 23 -10.27 -1.89 -9.59
CA SER A 23 -10.97 -1.07 -8.59
C SER A 23 -9.98 -0.48 -7.59
N PRO A 24 -10.26 0.73 -7.08
CA PRO A 24 -9.43 1.32 -6.04
C PRO A 24 -9.55 0.50 -4.74
N VAL A 25 -8.42 0.30 -4.06
CA VAL A 25 -8.37 -0.35 -2.75
C VAL A 25 -7.99 0.67 -1.67
N GLN A 26 -8.53 0.50 -0.45
CA GLN A 26 -8.32 1.47 0.64
C GLN A 26 -7.07 1.20 1.47
N PHE A 27 -6.43 0.04 1.28
CA PHE A 27 -5.23 -0.37 1.99
C PHE A 27 -4.37 -1.34 1.16
N LEU A 28 -3.10 -1.43 1.53
CA LEU A 28 -2.11 -2.36 1.00
C LEU A 28 -1.37 -3.04 2.17
N PRO A 29 -1.35 -4.38 2.25
CA PRO A 29 -0.46 -5.09 3.15
C PRO A 29 0.99 -4.90 2.68
N VAL A 30 1.88 -4.63 3.63
CA VAL A 30 3.32 -4.56 3.39
C VAL A 30 3.90 -5.96 3.56
N LEU A 31 4.45 -6.52 2.49
CA LEU A 31 5.11 -7.83 2.49
C LEU A 31 6.63 -7.65 2.48
N ASN A 32 7.34 -8.38 3.33
CA ASN A 32 8.79 -8.50 3.24
C ASN A 32 9.23 -9.50 2.15
N ASP A 33 10.54 -9.66 1.95
CA ASP A 33 11.12 -10.57 0.95
C ASP A 33 10.78 -12.05 1.17
N GLN A 34 10.28 -12.41 2.35
CA GLN A 34 9.84 -13.75 2.70
C GLN A 34 8.32 -13.95 2.53
N ASN A 35 7.63 -13.01 1.86
CA ASN A 35 6.16 -12.95 1.72
C ASN A 35 5.42 -12.95 3.08
N VAL A 36 6.06 -12.43 4.14
CA VAL A 36 5.43 -12.24 5.44
C VAL A 36 4.90 -10.82 5.53
N VAL A 37 3.66 -10.67 6.01
CA VAL A 37 3.05 -9.35 6.25
C VAL A 37 3.71 -8.72 7.47
N ILE A 38 4.37 -7.59 7.26
CA ILE A 38 5.06 -6.83 8.31
C ILE A 38 4.36 -5.52 8.67
N GLY A 39 3.31 -5.15 7.93
CA GLY A 39 2.56 -3.91 8.18
C GLY A 39 1.39 -3.71 7.23
N ILE A 40 0.71 -2.58 7.39
CA ILE A 40 -0.40 -2.14 6.55
C ILE A 40 -0.25 -0.66 6.23
N VAL A 41 -0.47 -0.30 4.98
CA VAL A 41 -0.59 1.10 4.52
C VAL A 41 -2.04 1.34 4.17
N THR A 42 -2.62 2.45 4.65
CA THR A 42 -4.00 2.83 4.32
C THR A 42 -4.00 4.20 3.66
N LEU A 43 -4.97 4.42 2.76
CA LEU A 43 -5.10 5.72 2.09
C LEU A 43 -5.37 6.86 3.09
N HIS A 44 -6.19 6.60 4.11
CA HIS A 44 -6.44 7.54 5.20
C HIS A 44 -5.15 7.89 5.97
N GLY A 45 -4.27 6.91 6.20
CA GLY A 45 -2.99 7.15 6.88
C GLY A 45 -2.05 8.03 6.06
N LEU A 46 -2.02 7.83 4.73
CA LEU A 46 -1.22 8.67 3.82
C LEU A 46 -1.76 10.11 3.75
N VAL A 47 -3.07 10.28 3.57
CA VAL A 47 -3.70 11.62 3.54
C VAL A 47 -3.56 12.34 4.88
N SER A 48 -3.67 11.62 6.01
CA SER A 48 -3.49 12.21 7.34
C SER A 48 -2.05 12.64 7.61
N ALA A 49 -1.08 12.01 6.96
CA ALA A 49 0.33 12.39 7.04
C ALA A 49 0.67 13.64 6.19
N GLY A 50 -0.30 14.17 5.42
CA GLY A 50 -0.12 15.36 4.58
C GLY A 50 0.60 15.09 3.26
N LEU A 51 0.55 13.84 2.77
CA LEU A 51 1.05 13.42 1.46
C LEU A 51 0.02 13.64 0.34
#